data_AF-A0A0B8PRM3-F1
#
_entry.id   AF-A0A0B8PRM3-F1
#
_cell.length_a   1.000
_cell.length_b   1.000
_cell.length_c   1.000
_cell.angle_alpha   90.00
_cell.angle_beta   90.00
_cell.angle_gamma   90.00
#
_symmetry.space_group_name_H-M   'P 1'
#
loop_
_entity.id
_entity.type
_entity.pdbx_description
1 polymer ?
#
loop_
_entity_poly.entity_id
_entity_poly.type
_entity_poly.pdbx_seq_one_letter_code
_entity_poly.pdbx_strand_id
1 'polypeptide(L)'
;MRLPTYITLFLALTLTLVGCSSTPSIALNQSDEYYDYIQPTYSEYLSQTEQWLVENRGYMSDEHDKEIAMNMSFELTPEGETNKAILLVHGLGDSPYSFSDIGQTLQQQGFYVQTVLLPGHGSKPSDLMLPSYHDWQTMVDHYANLLKQEYDEVWLGGFSTGGNLVTIHSLEQGDIDGLILFSPGFQSTTPVMEKLAPIAALFFDGYTTEEVNMARYSSAPLNAAIAYSESASKVRDLLKENEVTVPTMIALSEADSIVDPEAVKSLYEQRFTNPNNQLVWYGESDVELSSEIALSMKLDSLQISTGSHMSHCSHLRIATMAKMANIECVTTA
;
A
#
# COMPACT_ATOMS: atom_id res chain seq x y z
N MET A 1 -71.99 19.17 -31.94
CA MET A 1 -71.99 18.85 -30.49
C MET A 1 -71.72 17.37 -30.29
N ARG A 2 -70.49 17.01 -29.94
CA ARG A 2 -70.15 15.69 -29.38
C ARG A 2 -69.19 15.96 -28.22
N LEU A 3 -69.65 15.64 -27.02
CA LEU A 3 -68.89 15.68 -25.77
C LEU A 3 -68.04 14.39 -25.68
N PRO A 4 -66.81 14.42 -25.14
CA PRO A 4 -65.94 13.25 -25.06
C PRO A 4 -66.22 12.43 -23.79
N THR A 5 -66.27 11.12 -23.95
CA THR A 5 -66.32 10.17 -22.83
C THR A 5 -64.88 9.96 -22.33
N TYR A 6 -64.63 10.40 -21.11
CA TYR A 6 -63.44 10.06 -20.33
C TYR A 6 -63.41 8.57 -19.98
N ILE A 7 -62.23 8.11 -19.54
CA ILE A 7 -61.90 6.85 -18.86
C ILE A 7 -61.28 5.80 -19.79
N THR A 8 -59.95 5.87 -19.91
CA THR A 8 -59.06 4.74 -19.55
C THR A 8 -57.72 5.32 -19.13
N LEU A 9 -57.61 5.46 -17.82
CA LEU A 9 -56.50 5.98 -17.03
C LEU A 9 -55.45 4.86 -16.88
N PHE A 10 -54.17 5.23 -17.02
CA PHE A 10 -53.01 4.60 -16.38
C PHE A 10 -52.81 3.08 -16.58
N LEU A 11 -52.01 2.74 -17.59
CA LEU A 11 -51.33 1.45 -17.63
C LEU A 11 -50.31 1.43 -16.48
N ALA A 12 -50.65 0.69 -15.42
CA ALA A 12 -49.81 0.46 -14.27
C ALA A 12 -48.54 -0.28 -14.70
N LEU A 13 -47.43 0.45 -14.79
CA LEU A 13 -46.08 -0.11 -14.78
C LEU A 13 -45.81 -0.61 -13.36
N THR A 14 -46.36 -1.77 -13.03
CA THR A 14 -45.97 -2.51 -11.84
C THR A 14 -44.65 -3.20 -12.15
N LEU A 15 -43.55 -2.48 -11.92
CA LEU A 15 -42.26 -3.12 -11.66
C LEU A 15 -42.48 -4.01 -10.43
N THR A 16 -42.65 -5.30 -10.65
CA THR A 16 -42.46 -6.30 -9.61
C THR A 16 -40.98 -6.25 -9.24
N LEU A 17 -40.64 -5.43 -8.24
CA LEU A 17 -39.48 -5.64 -7.39
C LEU A 17 -39.73 -6.97 -6.66
N VAL A 18 -39.44 -8.08 -7.34
CA VAL A 18 -39.05 -9.29 -6.64
C VAL A 18 -37.70 -8.96 -6.03
N GLY A 19 -37.74 -8.37 -4.85
CA GLY A 19 -36.60 -8.36 -3.96
C GLY A 19 -36.28 -9.82 -3.71
N CYS A 20 -35.26 -10.34 -4.40
CA CYS A 20 -34.47 -11.40 -3.82
C CYS A 20 -33.97 -10.82 -2.50
N SER A 21 -34.64 -11.16 -1.40
CA SER A 21 -34.00 -11.15 -0.10
C SER A 21 -32.89 -12.19 -0.19
N SER A 22 -31.75 -11.81 -0.75
CA SER A 22 -30.50 -12.47 -0.42
C SER A 22 -30.41 -12.30 1.09
N THR A 23 -30.67 -13.38 1.82
CA THR A 23 -30.10 -13.52 3.15
C THR A 23 -28.63 -13.21 2.95
N PRO A 24 -28.05 -12.15 3.57
CA PRO A 24 -26.63 -11.92 3.45
C PRO A 24 -26.00 -13.23 3.92
N SER A 25 -25.27 -13.90 3.04
CA SER A 25 -24.46 -15.02 3.44
C SER A 25 -23.50 -14.46 4.47
N ILE A 26 -23.77 -14.73 5.74
CA ILE A 26 -22.85 -14.43 6.83
C ILE A 26 -21.57 -15.21 6.50
N ALA A 27 -20.60 -14.50 5.93
CA ALA A 27 -19.24 -14.96 5.70
C ALA A 27 -18.22 -13.83 5.94
N LEU A 28 -18.62 -12.79 6.68
CA LEU A 28 -17.69 -11.83 7.28
C LEU A 28 -17.68 -12.14 8.78
N ASN A 29 -16.76 -13.00 9.22
CA ASN A 29 -16.33 -13.01 10.63
C ASN A 29 -15.47 -11.76 10.89
N GLN A 30 -15.97 -10.58 10.51
CA GLN A 30 -15.35 -9.31 10.78
C GLN A 30 -15.22 -9.17 12.29
N SER A 31 -14.05 -8.73 12.75
CA SER A 31 -13.87 -8.42 14.17
C SER A 31 -14.68 -7.18 14.55
N ASP A 32 -15.14 -7.08 15.80
CA ASP A 32 -15.93 -5.92 16.26
C ASP A 32 -15.11 -4.63 16.21
N GLU A 33 -13.81 -4.73 16.53
CA GLU A 33 -12.81 -3.66 16.51
C GLU A 33 -11.49 -4.21 15.93
N TYR A 34 -10.49 -3.36 15.71
CA TYR A 34 -9.10 -3.76 15.45
C TYR A 34 -8.21 -3.44 16.66
N TYR A 35 -6.99 -4.00 16.70
CA TYR A 35 -6.06 -3.82 17.82
C TYR A 35 -5.62 -2.37 18.08
N ASP A 36 -5.21 -2.09 19.31
CA ASP A 36 -4.60 -0.82 19.69
C ASP A 36 -3.20 -0.68 19.08
N TYR A 37 -3.18 -0.16 17.87
CA TYR A 37 -2.00 -0.14 17.01
C TYR A 37 -1.07 1.05 17.26
N ILE A 38 -1.46 1.99 18.13
CA ILE A 38 -0.62 3.13 18.55
C ILE A 38 -0.07 2.83 19.94
N GLN A 39 1.19 2.43 20.00
CA GLN A 39 1.87 2.14 21.27
C GLN A 39 3.03 3.11 21.50
N PRO A 40 3.35 3.45 22.76
CA PRO A 40 4.42 4.39 23.05
C PRO A 40 5.81 3.87 22.67
N THR A 41 5.98 2.56 22.58
CA THR A 41 7.21 1.93 22.07
C THR A 41 6.91 0.92 20.97
N TYR A 42 7.88 0.70 20.07
CA TYR A 42 7.73 -0.28 19.01
C TYR A 42 7.70 -1.74 19.54
N SER A 43 8.37 -2.02 20.66
CA SER A 43 8.31 -3.34 21.29
C SER A 43 6.91 -3.67 21.86
N GLU A 44 6.23 -2.69 22.46
CA GLU A 44 4.83 -2.85 22.89
C GLU A 44 3.91 -3.01 21.68
N TYR A 45 4.14 -2.25 20.61
CA TYR A 45 3.42 -2.42 19.34
C TYR A 45 3.52 -3.84 18.78
N LEU A 46 4.74 -4.42 18.73
CA LEU A 46 4.93 -5.79 18.29
C LEU A 46 4.15 -6.77 19.16
N SER A 47 4.18 -6.60 20.49
CA SER A 47 3.46 -7.47 21.43
C SER A 47 1.93 -7.41 21.21
N GLN A 48 1.37 -6.21 21.05
CA GLN A 48 -0.06 -6.01 20.79
C GLN A 48 -0.48 -6.57 19.42
N THR A 49 0.38 -6.39 18.41
CA THR A 49 0.16 -6.92 17.06
C THR A 49 0.17 -8.44 17.06
N GLU A 50 1.13 -9.07 17.74
CA GLU A 50 1.20 -10.53 17.84
C GLU A 50 -0.04 -11.10 18.51
N GLN A 51 -0.43 -10.54 19.67
CA GLN A 51 -1.63 -10.96 20.37
C GLN A 51 -2.88 -10.87 19.46
N TRP A 52 -3.02 -9.75 18.76
CA TRP A 52 -4.13 -9.55 17.83
C TRP A 52 -4.17 -10.61 16.74
N LEU A 53 -3.03 -10.86 16.09
CA LEU A 53 -2.95 -11.81 14.99
C LEU A 53 -3.22 -13.24 15.48
N VAL A 54 -2.66 -13.63 16.63
CA VAL A 54 -2.88 -14.96 17.21
C VAL A 54 -4.38 -15.22 17.44
N GLU A 55 -5.09 -14.22 17.96
CA GLU A 55 -6.51 -14.32 18.31
C GLU A 55 -7.46 -14.20 17.10
N ASN A 56 -7.14 -13.35 16.12
CA ASN A 56 -8.11 -12.90 15.12
C ASN A 56 -7.83 -13.38 13.69
N ARG A 57 -6.65 -13.94 13.43
CA ARG A 57 -6.27 -14.36 12.08
C ARG A 57 -7.15 -15.49 11.53
N GLY A 58 -7.54 -15.34 10.26
CA GLY A 58 -8.16 -16.41 9.49
C GLY A 58 -7.09 -17.33 8.90
N TYR A 59 -6.63 -18.31 9.68
CA TYR A 59 -5.57 -19.23 9.25
C TYR A 59 -5.99 -20.10 8.05
N MET A 60 -5.03 -20.34 7.16
CA MET A 60 -5.23 -21.08 5.92
C MET A 60 -4.67 -22.50 5.95
N SER A 61 -3.81 -22.80 6.91
CA SER A 61 -3.09 -24.05 7.06
C SER A 61 -2.87 -24.37 8.53
N ASP A 62 -2.36 -25.58 8.84
CA ASP A 62 -1.96 -25.93 10.20
C ASP A 62 -0.61 -25.27 10.62
N GLU A 63 0.08 -24.55 9.72
CA GLU A 63 1.34 -23.86 9.99
C GLU A 63 1.13 -22.46 10.60
N HIS A 64 0.32 -22.36 11.67
CA HIS A 64 -0.10 -21.07 12.26
C HIS A 64 1.08 -20.15 12.60
N ASP A 65 2.13 -20.65 13.24
CA ASP A 65 3.30 -19.85 13.64
C ASP A 65 3.99 -19.19 12.44
N LYS A 66 4.04 -19.91 11.30
CA LYS A 66 4.62 -19.38 10.06
C LYS A 66 3.72 -18.31 9.46
N GLU A 67 2.40 -18.51 9.47
CA GLU A 67 1.47 -17.50 9.00
C GLU A 67 1.53 -16.22 9.85
N ILE A 68 1.64 -16.34 11.17
CA ILE A 68 1.87 -15.20 12.07
C ILE A 68 3.19 -14.52 11.72
N ALA A 69 4.30 -15.25 11.66
CA ALA A 69 5.61 -14.69 11.32
C ALA A 69 5.63 -13.97 9.96
N MET A 70 4.87 -14.47 8.98
CA MET A 70 4.72 -13.85 7.66
C MET A 70 3.82 -12.60 7.64
N ASN A 71 3.13 -12.27 8.72
CA ASN A 71 2.29 -11.06 8.79
C ASN A 71 2.72 -10.10 9.89
N MET A 72 3.56 -10.56 10.82
CA MET A 72 4.13 -9.74 11.86
C MET A 72 5.02 -8.64 11.29
N SER A 73 4.93 -7.46 11.90
CA SER A 73 5.97 -6.45 11.81
C SER A 73 7.29 -6.99 12.36
N PHE A 74 8.39 -6.51 11.82
CA PHE A 74 9.74 -6.84 12.23
C PHE A 74 10.64 -5.61 12.29
N GLU A 75 11.72 -5.73 13.05
CA GLU A 75 12.84 -4.79 13.11
C GLU A 75 14.16 -5.51 12.76
N LEU A 76 15.09 -4.81 12.13
CA LEU A 76 16.44 -5.29 11.84
C LEU A 76 17.47 -4.25 12.27
N THR A 77 18.33 -4.62 13.21
CA THR A 77 19.44 -3.77 13.67
C THR A 77 20.71 -4.08 12.88
N PRO A 78 21.42 -3.08 12.35
CA PRO A 78 22.69 -3.31 11.65
C PRO A 78 23.81 -3.73 12.61
N GLU A 79 24.92 -4.23 12.08
CA GLU A 79 26.12 -4.46 12.89
C GLU A 79 26.77 -3.12 13.28
N GLY A 80 26.97 -2.90 14.58
CA GLY A 80 27.57 -1.68 15.12
C GLY A 80 26.55 -0.63 15.58
N GLU A 81 27.05 0.53 16.01
CA GLU A 81 26.20 1.68 16.33
C GLU A 81 25.66 2.30 15.04
N THR A 82 24.38 2.67 15.03
CA THR A 82 23.75 3.40 13.92
C THR A 82 22.95 4.58 14.45
N ASN A 83 22.96 5.67 13.68
CA ASN A 83 22.08 6.82 13.86
C ASN A 83 21.09 6.97 12.67
N LYS A 84 21.01 5.95 11.81
CA LYS A 84 20.15 5.91 10.62
C LYS A 84 19.03 4.92 10.81
N ALA A 85 17.79 5.33 10.55
CA ALA A 85 16.63 4.45 10.59
C ALA A 85 15.77 4.58 9.33
N ILE A 86 15.02 3.53 9.01
CA ILE A 86 14.02 3.54 7.96
C ILE A 86 12.75 2.82 8.38
N LEU A 87 11.61 3.50 8.23
CA LEU A 87 10.28 2.91 8.38
C LEU A 87 9.78 2.41 7.01
N LEU A 88 9.37 1.15 6.91
CA LEU A 88 8.80 0.59 5.69
C LEU A 88 7.30 0.28 5.86
N VAL A 89 6.48 0.79 4.94
CA VAL A 89 5.01 0.70 4.97
C VAL A 89 4.48 -0.04 3.75
N HIS A 90 3.72 -1.13 3.97
CA HIS A 90 3.29 -2.01 2.90
C HIS A 90 2.05 -1.46 2.14
N GLY A 91 1.69 -2.12 1.05
CA GLY A 91 0.53 -1.78 0.23
C GLY A 91 -0.78 -2.40 0.73
N LEU A 92 -1.90 -1.96 0.14
CA LEU A 92 -3.23 -2.49 0.45
C LEU A 92 -3.30 -4.02 0.20
N GLY A 93 -3.82 -4.75 1.19
CA GLY A 93 -3.99 -6.20 1.14
C GLY A 93 -2.70 -6.99 1.35
N ASP A 94 -1.58 -6.32 1.56
CA ASP A 94 -0.27 -6.92 1.78
C ASP A 94 0.09 -6.99 3.28
N SER A 95 1.34 -7.38 3.58
CA SER A 95 1.90 -7.41 4.93
C SER A 95 3.36 -6.94 4.96
N PRO A 96 3.94 -6.70 6.16
CA PRO A 96 5.36 -6.37 6.32
C PRO A 96 6.32 -7.33 5.61
N TYR A 97 5.92 -8.59 5.42
CA TYR A 97 6.76 -9.62 4.78
C TYR A 97 7.22 -9.27 3.37
N SER A 98 6.49 -8.41 2.64
CA SER A 98 6.94 -7.88 1.34
C SER A 98 8.27 -7.13 1.41
N PHE A 99 8.67 -6.66 2.58
CA PHE A 99 9.96 -6.00 2.81
C PHE A 99 11.06 -6.91 3.34
N SER A 100 10.79 -8.21 3.58
CA SER A 100 11.75 -9.14 4.21
C SER A 100 13.13 -9.13 3.54
N ASP A 101 13.18 -9.02 2.23
CA ASP A 101 14.45 -9.01 1.48
C ASP A 101 15.12 -7.63 1.41
N ILE A 102 14.37 -6.56 1.16
CA ILE A 102 14.94 -5.21 1.07
C ILE A 102 15.38 -4.71 2.45
N GLY A 103 14.66 -5.11 3.50
CA GLY A 103 15.05 -4.83 4.88
C GLY A 103 16.45 -5.35 5.19
N GLN A 104 16.80 -6.56 4.74
CA GLN A 104 18.17 -7.08 4.93
C GLN A 104 19.21 -6.27 4.16
N THR A 105 18.89 -5.80 2.95
CA THR A 105 19.78 -4.93 2.18
C THR A 105 20.00 -3.59 2.88
N LEU A 106 18.93 -2.96 3.38
CA LEU A 106 19.00 -1.69 4.11
C LEU A 106 19.74 -1.83 5.44
N GLN A 107 19.50 -2.94 6.16
CA GLN A 107 20.26 -3.29 7.35
C GLN A 107 21.76 -3.40 7.06
N GLN A 108 22.16 -4.06 5.97
CA GLN A 108 23.57 -4.15 5.56
C GLN A 108 24.17 -2.80 5.18
N GLN A 109 23.34 -1.83 4.77
CA GLN A 109 23.74 -0.43 4.53
C GLN A 109 23.77 0.44 5.80
N GLY A 110 23.57 -0.18 6.98
CA GLY A 110 23.68 0.48 8.27
C GLY A 110 22.38 1.14 8.74
N PHE A 111 21.22 0.87 8.13
CA PHE A 111 19.94 1.33 8.66
C PHE A 111 19.44 0.40 9.76
N TYR A 112 18.94 0.97 10.85
CA TYR A 112 17.90 0.32 11.63
C TYR A 112 16.62 0.26 10.80
N VAL A 113 16.12 -0.93 10.50
CA VAL A 113 14.93 -1.11 9.66
C VAL A 113 13.74 -1.45 10.55
N GLN A 114 12.65 -0.73 10.38
CA GLN A 114 11.39 -0.98 11.08
C GLN A 114 10.25 -1.13 10.07
N THR A 115 9.30 -2.01 10.31
CA THR A 115 8.11 -2.20 9.44
C THR A 115 6.82 -2.03 10.22
N VAL A 116 5.75 -1.58 9.59
CA VAL A 116 4.43 -1.49 10.25
C VAL A 116 3.39 -2.30 9.49
N LEU A 117 2.55 -3.03 10.22
CA LEU A 117 1.35 -3.71 9.74
C LEU A 117 0.17 -2.75 9.84
N LEU A 118 -0.31 -2.25 8.70
CA LEU A 118 -1.45 -1.33 8.66
C LEU A 118 -2.70 -1.99 9.28
N PRO A 119 -3.49 -1.26 10.09
CA PRO A 119 -4.73 -1.76 10.69
C PRO A 119 -5.64 -2.43 9.65
N GLY A 120 -6.27 -3.54 10.05
CA GLY A 120 -7.10 -4.40 9.19
C GLY A 120 -6.32 -5.42 8.31
N HIS A 121 -4.99 -5.32 8.25
CA HIS A 121 -4.15 -6.28 7.53
C HIS A 121 -3.64 -7.39 8.46
N GLY A 122 -3.15 -8.48 7.86
CA GLY A 122 -2.54 -9.60 8.56
C GLY A 122 -3.47 -10.53 9.36
N SER A 123 -4.66 -10.10 9.75
CA SER A 123 -5.66 -10.95 10.41
C SER A 123 -6.52 -11.72 9.40
N LYS A 124 -7.52 -11.07 8.81
CA LYS A 124 -8.43 -11.65 7.81
C LYS A 124 -8.98 -10.54 6.93
N PRO A 125 -9.31 -10.80 5.65
CA PRO A 125 -9.74 -9.75 4.73
C PRO A 125 -10.89 -8.90 5.26
N SER A 126 -11.88 -9.50 5.94
CA SER A 126 -13.03 -8.77 6.49
C SER A 126 -12.66 -7.63 7.44
N ASP A 127 -11.51 -7.70 8.12
CA ASP A 127 -11.09 -6.64 9.04
C ASP A 127 -10.67 -5.35 8.31
N LEU A 128 -10.44 -5.38 6.99
CA LEU A 128 -10.26 -4.17 6.18
C LEU A 128 -11.54 -3.35 5.98
N MET A 129 -12.70 -3.85 6.45
CA MET A 129 -13.93 -3.05 6.53
C MET A 129 -13.91 -2.05 7.68
N LEU A 130 -12.99 -2.18 8.63
CA LEU A 130 -12.92 -1.35 9.84
C LEU A 130 -12.08 -0.07 9.67
N PRO A 131 -10.83 -0.10 9.14
CA PRO A 131 -9.96 1.07 9.15
C PRO A 131 -10.34 2.09 8.08
N SER A 132 -10.16 3.36 8.41
CA SER A 132 -10.16 4.47 7.47
C SER A 132 -8.75 4.78 6.98
N TYR A 133 -8.64 5.61 5.95
CA TYR A 133 -7.35 6.19 5.54
C TYR A 133 -6.65 6.94 6.70
N HIS A 134 -7.41 7.65 7.54
CA HIS A 134 -6.85 8.40 8.66
C HIS A 134 -6.20 7.50 9.71
N ASP A 135 -6.72 6.30 9.92
CA ASP A 135 -6.15 5.32 10.85
C ASP A 135 -4.77 4.88 10.37
N TRP A 136 -4.65 4.60 9.06
CA TRP A 136 -3.37 4.27 8.42
C TRP A 136 -2.38 5.43 8.47
N GLN A 137 -2.81 6.66 8.15
CA GLN A 137 -1.91 7.82 8.21
C GLN A 137 -1.45 8.10 9.65
N THR A 138 -2.35 7.99 10.64
CA THR A 138 -2.02 8.18 12.06
C THR A 138 -0.94 7.20 12.52
N MET A 139 -1.02 5.94 12.10
CA MET A 139 0.04 4.95 12.37
C MET A 139 1.38 5.37 11.78
N VAL A 140 1.40 5.74 10.48
CA VAL A 140 2.64 6.12 9.80
C VAL A 140 3.28 7.34 10.46
N ASP A 141 2.48 8.36 10.76
CA ASP A 141 2.94 9.57 11.44
C ASP A 141 3.51 9.25 12.83
N HIS A 142 2.83 8.41 13.60
CA HIS A 142 3.25 8.02 14.94
C HIS A 142 4.61 7.31 14.93
N TYR A 143 4.77 6.25 14.13
CA TYR A 143 6.01 5.47 14.13
C TYR A 143 7.17 6.17 13.43
N ALA A 144 6.90 7.04 12.44
CA ALA A 144 7.94 7.92 11.88
C ALA A 144 8.45 8.90 12.95
N ASN A 145 7.55 9.52 13.71
CA ASN A 145 7.91 10.43 14.79
C ASN A 145 8.66 9.74 15.94
N LEU A 146 8.35 8.49 16.26
CA LEU A 146 9.14 7.72 17.23
C LEU A 146 10.57 7.49 16.75
N LEU A 147 10.76 7.10 15.48
CA LEU A 147 12.11 6.96 14.92
C LEU A 147 12.87 8.29 14.96
N LYS A 148 12.22 9.42 14.64
CA LYS A 148 12.85 10.75 14.71
C LYS A 148 13.27 11.19 16.11
N GLN A 149 12.70 10.60 17.17
CA GLN A 149 13.13 10.87 18.54
C GLN A 149 14.39 10.08 18.91
N GLU A 150 14.67 8.97 18.23
CA GLU A 150 15.74 8.04 18.55
C GLU A 150 16.93 8.11 17.58
N TYR A 151 16.70 8.51 16.33
CA TYR A 151 17.68 8.50 15.24
C TYR A 151 17.82 9.89 14.60
N ASP A 152 19.05 10.23 14.21
CA ASP A 152 19.36 11.52 13.58
C ASP A 152 18.89 11.56 12.12
N GLU A 153 19.08 10.45 11.40
CA GLU A 153 18.74 10.31 9.98
C GLU A 153 17.61 9.29 9.82
N VAL A 154 16.43 9.73 9.39
CA VAL A 154 15.25 8.87 9.25
C VAL A 154 14.69 8.95 7.85
N TRP A 155 14.64 7.79 7.20
CA TRP A 155 14.05 7.60 5.90
C TRP A 155 12.69 6.94 6.04
N LEU A 156 11.81 7.17 5.07
CA LEU A 156 10.56 6.43 4.97
C LEU A 156 10.48 5.70 3.63
N GLY A 157 10.08 4.44 3.65
CA GLY A 157 9.87 3.65 2.45
C GLY A 157 8.45 3.10 2.37
N GLY A 158 7.93 2.98 1.16
CA GLY A 158 6.53 2.60 0.96
C GLY A 158 6.30 1.84 -0.34
N PHE A 159 5.48 0.79 -0.26
CA PHE A 159 4.96 0.08 -1.43
C PHE A 159 3.51 0.47 -1.69
N SER A 160 3.17 0.86 -2.91
CA SER A 160 1.79 1.19 -3.32
C SER A 160 1.09 2.18 -2.37
N THR A 161 0.04 1.77 -1.66
CA THR A 161 -0.65 2.56 -0.61
C THR A 161 0.34 3.09 0.43
N GLY A 162 1.31 2.28 0.88
CA GLY A 162 2.34 2.73 1.80
C GLY A 162 3.19 3.87 1.23
N GLY A 163 3.42 3.85 -0.09
CA GLY A 163 4.08 4.95 -0.81
C GLY A 163 3.28 6.27 -0.73
N ASN A 164 1.95 6.19 -0.79
CA ASN A 164 1.08 7.36 -0.59
C ASN A 164 1.26 7.92 0.83
N LEU A 165 1.16 7.05 1.84
CA LEU A 165 1.17 7.42 3.26
C LEU A 165 2.50 8.08 3.67
N VAL A 166 3.64 7.51 3.27
CA VAL A 166 4.96 8.09 3.61
C VAL A 166 5.24 9.38 2.85
N THR A 167 4.71 9.53 1.63
CA THR A 167 4.82 10.78 0.88
C THR A 167 3.95 11.87 1.50
N ILE A 168 2.73 11.54 1.93
CA ILE A 168 1.84 12.46 2.67
C ILE A 168 2.53 12.91 3.95
N HIS A 169 3.11 11.98 4.73
CA HIS A 169 3.88 12.31 5.92
C HIS A 169 5.00 13.31 5.61
N SER A 170 5.80 13.06 4.57
CA SER A 170 6.90 13.95 4.17
C SER A 170 6.45 15.37 3.82
N LEU A 171 5.24 15.52 3.27
CA LEU A 171 4.69 16.79 2.83
C LEU A 171 3.97 17.56 3.94
N GLU A 172 3.33 16.85 4.88
CA GLU A 172 2.53 17.46 5.96
C GLU A 172 3.31 17.65 7.27
N GLN A 173 4.13 16.67 7.65
CA GLN A 173 4.93 16.69 8.88
C GLN A 173 6.37 17.14 8.62
N GLY A 174 6.93 16.76 7.46
CA GLY A 174 8.33 17.03 7.14
C GLY A 174 9.31 16.25 8.02
N ASP A 175 10.50 16.82 8.25
CA ASP A 175 11.54 16.29 9.16
C ASP A 175 11.96 14.83 8.90
N ILE A 176 12.03 14.43 7.63
CA ILE A 176 12.64 13.17 7.20
C ILE A 176 13.81 13.44 6.26
N ASP A 177 14.70 12.46 6.11
CA ASP A 177 15.96 12.60 5.40
C ASP A 177 15.91 11.99 3.99
N GLY A 178 14.89 11.18 3.69
CA GLY A 178 14.66 10.68 2.34
C GLY A 178 13.49 9.71 2.21
N LEU A 179 13.14 9.41 0.95
CA LEU A 179 12.05 8.52 0.58
C LEU A 179 12.53 7.37 -0.32
N ILE A 180 12.00 6.16 -0.09
CA ILE A 180 12.21 4.98 -0.95
C ILE A 180 10.85 4.40 -1.35
N LEU A 181 10.40 4.66 -2.58
CA LEU A 181 9.06 4.31 -3.04
C LEU A 181 9.09 3.19 -4.07
N PHE A 182 8.25 2.18 -3.88
CA PHE A 182 8.07 1.07 -4.81
C PHE A 182 6.65 1.10 -5.37
N SER A 183 6.49 1.27 -6.68
CA SER A 183 5.20 1.43 -7.37
C SER A 183 4.20 2.26 -6.55
N PRO A 184 4.51 3.51 -6.15
CA PRO A 184 3.64 4.29 -5.27
C PRO A 184 2.27 4.50 -5.92
N GLY A 185 1.21 4.34 -5.12
CA GLY A 185 -0.19 4.37 -5.55
C GLY A 185 -0.74 5.77 -5.85
N PHE A 186 0.08 6.69 -6.38
CA PHE A 186 -0.33 8.08 -6.58
C PHE A 186 -1.43 8.18 -7.63
N GLN A 187 -1.42 7.33 -8.65
CA GLN A 187 -2.37 7.38 -9.76
C GLN A 187 -2.68 5.97 -10.27
N SER A 188 -3.95 5.55 -10.20
CA SER A 188 -4.38 4.32 -10.88
C SER A 188 -4.61 4.57 -12.38
N THR A 189 -4.46 3.49 -13.16
CA THR A 189 -4.83 3.40 -14.59
C THR A 189 -6.31 3.70 -14.85
N THR A 190 -7.18 3.57 -13.84
CA THR A 190 -8.62 3.89 -13.96
C THR A 190 -9.08 4.91 -12.91
N PRO A 191 -8.70 6.20 -13.03
CA PRO A 191 -9.00 7.25 -12.03
C PRO A 191 -10.49 7.50 -11.80
N VAL A 192 -11.33 7.16 -12.79
CA VAL A 192 -12.79 7.31 -12.68
C VAL A 192 -13.37 6.30 -11.68
N MET A 193 -12.80 5.11 -11.57
CA MET A 193 -13.27 4.09 -10.63
C MET A 193 -12.89 4.42 -9.18
N GLU A 194 -11.74 5.06 -8.94
CA GLU A 194 -11.38 5.61 -7.61
C GLU A 194 -12.47 6.58 -7.10
N LYS A 195 -12.97 7.47 -7.97
CA LYS A 195 -14.00 8.46 -7.62
C LYS A 195 -15.39 7.85 -7.41
N LEU A 196 -15.66 6.69 -7.99
CA LEU A 196 -16.94 6.00 -7.88
C LEU A 196 -16.98 4.98 -6.74
N ALA A 197 -15.84 4.62 -6.15
CA ALA A 197 -15.76 3.66 -5.05
C ALA A 197 -16.70 4.02 -3.86
N PRO A 198 -16.79 5.28 -3.39
CA PRO A 198 -17.73 5.64 -2.32
C PRO A 198 -19.20 5.44 -2.70
N ILE A 199 -19.54 5.60 -3.98
CA ILE A 199 -20.90 5.39 -4.49
C ILE A 199 -21.19 3.89 -4.61
N ALA A 200 -20.22 3.10 -5.07
CA ALA A 200 -20.33 1.65 -5.12
C ALA A 200 -20.55 1.05 -3.72
N ALA A 201 -20.00 1.66 -2.67
CA ALA A 201 -20.11 1.20 -1.30
C ALA A 201 -21.49 1.31 -0.68
N LEU A 202 -22.40 2.04 -1.31
CA LEU A 202 -23.80 2.05 -0.92
C LEU A 202 -24.56 0.79 -1.38
N PHE A 203 -23.96 -0.03 -2.24
CA PHE A 203 -24.63 -1.15 -2.91
C PHE A 203 -23.83 -2.46 -2.93
N PHE A 204 -22.55 -2.45 -2.57
CA PHE A 204 -21.64 -3.60 -2.68
C PHE A 204 -20.51 -3.50 -1.64
N ASP A 205 -20.17 -4.59 -0.95
CA ASP A 205 -19.16 -4.59 0.13
C ASP A 205 -17.73 -4.93 -0.35
N GLY A 206 -17.53 -5.15 -1.65
CA GLY A 206 -16.26 -5.64 -2.22
C GLY A 206 -16.37 -7.08 -2.69
N TYR A 207 -15.24 -7.65 -3.13
CA TYR A 207 -15.21 -9.06 -3.56
C TYR A 207 -14.48 -9.93 -2.54
N THR A 208 -15.07 -11.10 -2.28
CA THR A 208 -14.49 -12.14 -1.43
C THR A 208 -14.19 -13.36 -2.29
N THR A 209 -13.01 -13.94 -2.09
CA THR A 209 -12.55 -15.16 -2.76
C THR A 209 -11.86 -16.07 -1.76
N GLU A 210 -11.58 -17.32 -2.16
CA GLU A 210 -10.69 -18.19 -1.41
C GLU A 210 -9.30 -17.56 -1.31
N GLU A 211 -8.80 -17.45 -0.07
CA GLU A 211 -7.46 -16.95 0.19
C GLU A 211 -6.44 -18.02 -0.19
N VAL A 212 -5.40 -17.64 -0.94
CA VAL A 212 -4.38 -18.57 -1.46
C VAL A 212 -2.95 -18.17 -1.12
N ASN A 213 -2.75 -17.05 -0.41
CA ASN A 213 -1.44 -16.57 0.03
C ASN A 213 -1.46 -16.21 1.52
N MET A 214 -0.50 -16.73 2.28
CA MET A 214 -0.39 -16.52 3.73
C MET A 214 -0.07 -15.07 4.10
N ALA A 215 0.65 -14.31 3.27
CA ALA A 215 1.10 -12.94 3.57
C ALA A 215 0.27 -11.84 2.88
N ARG A 216 -0.69 -12.21 2.03
CA ARG A 216 -1.42 -11.26 1.17
C ARG A 216 -2.84 -11.71 0.91
N TYR A 217 -3.78 -10.80 1.07
CA TYR A 217 -5.18 -11.04 0.74
C TYR A 217 -5.40 -11.10 -0.77
N SER A 218 -6.19 -12.09 -1.18
CA SER A 218 -6.78 -12.22 -2.50
C SER A 218 -8.12 -11.52 -2.58
N SER A 219 -8.86 -11.42 -1.47
CA SER A 219 -10.09 -10.62 -1.37
C SER A 219 -9.81 -9.12 -1.28
N ALA A 220 -10.72 -8.29 -1.81
CA ALA A 220 -10.64 -6.83 -1.65
C ALA A 220 -11.99 -6.26 -1.17
N PRO A 221 -12.10 -5.99 0.13
CA PRO A 221 -13.24 -5.28 0.70
C PRO A 221 -13.27 -3.83 0.22
N LEU A 222 -14.46 -3.30 -0.01
CA LEU A 222 -14.60 -2.02 -0.70
C LEU A 222 -14.18 -0.84 0.17
N ASN A 223 -14.39 -0.89 1.49
CA ASN A 223 -13.91 0.16 2.39
C ASN A 223 -12.39 0.36 2.27
N ALA A 224 -11.65 -0.73 2.10
CA ALA A 224 -10.20 -0.70 1.89
C ALA A 224 -9.82 0.03 0.57
N ALA A 225 -10.59 -0.19 -0.50
CA ALA A 225 -10.39 0.51 -1.77
C ALA A 225 -10.78 2.00 -1.69
N ILE A 226 -11.76 2.35 -0.87
CA ILE A 226 -12.10 3.76 -0.56
C ILE A 226 -10.93 4.42 0.16
N ALA A 227 -10.44 3.82 1.25
CA ALA A 227 -9.31 4.35 2.01
C ALA A 227 -8.03 4.50 1.15
N TYR A 228 -7.76 3.54 0.25
CA TYR A 228 -6.71 3.70 -0.76
C TYR A 228 -6.97 4.92 -1.66
N SER A 229 -8.18 5.05 -2.22
CA SER A 229 -8.54 6.15 -3.13
C SER A 229 -8.44 7.52 -2.44
N GLU A 230 -8.79 7.59 -1.16
CA GLU A 230 -8.62 8.78 -0.32
C GLU A 230 -7.15 9.15 -0.16
N SER A 231 -6.28 8.17 0.15
CA SER A 231 -4.83 8.38 0.24
C SER A 231 -4.22 8.88 -1.09
N ALA A 232 -4.66 8.29 -2.21
CA ALA A 232 -4.19 8.65 -3.54
C ALA A 232 -4.67 10.05 -3.94
N SER A 233 -5.92 10.41 -3.61
CA SER A 233 -6.40 11.78 -3.82
C SER A 233 -5.63 12.78 -2.97
N LYS A 234 -5.42 12.47 -1.68
CA LYS A 234 -4.73 13.34 -0.73
C LYS A 234 -3.30 13.63 -1.17
N VAL A 235 -2.52 12.62 -1.55
CA VAL A 235 -1.14 12.82 -2.01
C VAL A 235 -1.09 13.63 -3.31
N ARG A 236 -1.98 13.35 -4.28
CA ARG A 236 -2.07 14.15 -5.51
C ARG A 236 -2.45 15.60 -5.25
N ASP A 237 -3.34 15.86 -4.30
CA ASP A 237 -3.75 17.21 -3.92
C ASP A 237 -2.60 17.97 -3.27
N LEU A 238 -1.86 17.34 -2.36
CA LEU A 238 -0.66 17.94 -1.77
C LEU A 238 0.41 18.24 -2.83
N LEU A 239 0.64 17.31 -3.76
CA LEU A 239 1.61 17.48 -4.86
C LEU A 239 1.18 18.53 -5.91
N LYS A 240 -0.04 19.07 -5.88
CA LYS A 240 -0.39 20.22 -6.74
C LYS A 240 0.23 21.52 -6.25
N GLU A 241 0.36 21.65 -4.93
CA GLU A 241 0.73 22.89 -4.25
C GLU A 241 2.14 22.83 -3.65
N ASN A 242 2.72 21.63 -3.53
CA ASN A 242 3.99 21.39 -2.86
C ASN A 242 4.95 20.59 -3.74
N GLU A 243 6.23 20.71 -3.41
CA GLU A 243 7.32 19.92 -3.98
C GLU A 243 7.91 19.03 -2.88
N VAL A 244 8.34 17.83 -3.25
CA VAL A 244 9.13 16.93 -2.40
C VAL A 244 10.60 17.27 -2.60
N THR A 245 11.22 17.80 -1.55
CA THR A 245 12.59 18.34 -1.59
C THR A 245 13.62 17.43 -0.94
N VAL A 246 13.20 16.34 -0.29
CA VAL A 246 14.10 15.31 0.26
C VAL A 246 14.56 14.36 -0.87
N PRO A 247 15.76 13.78 -0.78
CA PRO A 247 16.20 12.73 -1.70
C PRO A 247 15.16 11.62 -1.79
N THR A 248 14.73 11.30 -3.00
CA THR A 248 13.71 10.29 -3.24
C THR A 248 14.17 9.31 -4.30
N MET A 249 14.09 8.01 -3.98
CA MET A 249 14.17 6.95 -4.96
C MET A 249 12.75 6.45 -5.27
N ILE A 250 12.37 6.37 -6.55
CA ILE A 250 11.16 5.67 -6.97
C ILE A 250 11.55 4.49 -7.88
N ALA A 251 10.97 3.32 -7.65
CA ALA A 251 11.06 2.18 -8.56
C ALA A 251 9.68 1.89 -9.17
N LEU A 252 9.60 1.87 -10.50
CA LEU A 252 8.36 1.65 -11.26
C LEU A 252 8.51 0.46 -12.22
N SER A 253 7.40 -0.25 -12.44
CA SER A 253 7.28 -1.30 -13.46
C SER A 253 6.44 -0.78 -14.62
N GLU A 254 6.95 -0.87 -15.85
CA GLU A 254 6.21 -0.52 -17.07
C GLU A 254 4.95 -1.38 -17.23
N ALA A 255 4.99 -2.63 -16.78
CA ALA A 255 3.88 -3.57 -16.86
C ALA A 255 2.97 -3.55 -15.61
N ASP A 256 3.00 -2.47 -14.83
CA ASP A 256 2.12 -2.31 -13.68
C ASP A 256 0.64 -2.31 -14.12
N SER A 257 -0.16 -3.18 -13.49
CA SER A 257 -1.56 -3.40 -13.88
C SER A 257 -2.55 -2.54 -13.10
N ILE A 258 -2.10 -1.88 -12.03
CA ILE A 258 -2.95 -1.11 -11.10
C ILE A 258 -2.59 0.36 -11.13
N VAL A 259 -1.29 0.67 -11.01
CA VAL A 259 -0.73 2.02 -11.04
C VAL A 259 -0.41 2.39 -12.49
N ASP A 260 -0.61 3.65 -12.84
CA ASP A 260 -0.20 4.21 -14.13
C ASP A 260 1.26 4.70 -14.02
N PRO A 261 2.26 3.93 -14.49
CA PRO A 261 3.66 4.25 -14.27
C PRO A 261 4.10 5.53 -14.98
N GLU A 262 3.51 5.86 -16.13
CA GLU A 262 3.80 7.10 -16.88
C GLU A 262 3.24 8.32 -16.16
N ALA A 263 2.04 8.21 -15.59
CA ALA A 263 1.46 9.28 -14.79
C ALA A 263 2.26 9.52 -13.50
N VAL A 264 2.72 8.45 -12.83
CA VAL A 264 3.59 8.56 -11.65
C VAL A 264 4.95 9.15 -12.02
N LYS A 265 5.58 8.72 -13.11
CA LYS A 265 6.82 9.32 -13.64
C LYS A 265 6.64 10.82 -13.91
N SER A 266 5.56 11.20 -14.58
CA SER A 266 5.26 12.60 -14.88
C SER A 266 5.11 13.44 -13.61
N LEU A 267 4.45 12.90 -12.57
CA LEU A 267 4.35 13.55 -11.26
C LEU A 267 5.72 13.68 -10.59
N TYR A 268 6.53 12.62 -10.66
CA TYR A 268 7.87 12.58 -10.10
C TYR A 268 8.75 13.69 -10.68
N GLU A 269 8.86 13.77 -12.00
CA GLU A 269 9.67 14.78 -12.70
C GLU A 269 9.22 16.22 -12.42
N GLN A 270 7.93 16.43 -12.16
CA GLN A 270 7.37 17.76 -11.93
C GLN A 270 7.47 18.23 -10.48
N ARG A 271 7.47 17.29 -9.52
CA ARG A 271 7.23 17.60 -8.10
C ARG A 271 8.34 17.16 -7.16
N PHE A 272 9.25 16.30 -7.59
CA PHE A 272 10.36 15.83 -6.77
C PHE A 272 11.62 16.55 -7.27
N THR A 273 12.08 17.55 -6.51
CA THR A 273 13.06 18.53 -7.00
C THR A 273 14.46 18.40 -6.42
N ASN A 274 14.69 17.40 -5.55
CA ASN A 274 16.02 17.13 -4.99
C ASN A 274 17.00 16.66 -6.09
N PRO A 275 18.25 17.16 -6.14
CA PRO A 275 19.23 16.73 -7.14
C PRO A 275 19.71 15.29 -7.00
N ASN A 276 19.52 14.66 -5.84
CA ASN A 276 19.88 13.26 -5.56
C ASN A 276 18.73 12.28 -5.80
N ASN A 277 17.66 12.76 -6.43
CA ASN A 277 16.53 11.94 -6.85
C ASN A 277 16.96 10.85 -7.83
N GLN A 278 16.39 9.66 -7.70
CA GLN A 278 16.63 8.53 -8.59
C GLN A 278 15.31 7.85 -8.96
N LEU A 279 15.02 7.75 -10.26
CA LEU A 279 13.94 6.89 -10.74
C LEU A 279 14.55 5.63 -11.34
N VAL A 280 13.96 4.48 -11.02
CA VAL A 280 14.38 3.17 -11.47
C VAL A 280 13.22 2.60 -12.27
N TRP A 281 13.42 2.52 -13.58
CA TRP A 281 12.39 2.05 -14.51
C TRP A 281 12.64 0.59 -14.88
N TYR A 282 11.70 -0.29 -14.53
CA TYR A 282 11.68 -1.69 -14.95
C TYR A 282 10.79 -1.81 -16.18
N GLY A 283 11.41 -1.94 -17.35
CA GLY A 283 10.67 -1.96 -18.61
C GLY A 283 11.54 -2.29 -19.80
N GLU A 284 10.93 -2.30 -20.97
CA GLU A 284 11.60 -2.53 -22.25
C GLU A 284 11.52 -1.30 -23.16
N SER A 285 10.68 -0.33 -22.82
CA SER A 285 10.60 0.94 -23.54
C SER A 285 11.83 1.80 -23.27
N ASP A 286 12.33 2.46 -24.32
CA ASP A 286 13.33 3.52 -24.19
C ASP A 286 12.66 4.73 -23.54
N VAL A 287 12.78 4.83 -22.23
CA VAL A 287 12.30 5.99 -21.49
C VAL A 287 13.44 7.01 -21.42
N GLU A 288 13.20 8.25 -21.86
CA GLU A 288 14.16 9.33 -21.62
C GLU A 288 14.09 9.69 -20.15
N LEU A 289 15.21 9.43 -19.49
CA LEU A 289 15.31 9.46 -18.05
C LEU A 289 16.36 10.48 -17.60
N SER A 290 15.99 11.35 -16.66
CA SER A 290 16.81 12.53 -16.30
C SER A 290 18.01 12.21 -15.39
N SER A 291 17.95 11.08 -14.67
CA SER A 291 18.89 10.69 -13.60
C SER A 291 18.85 9.19 -13.26
N GLU A 292 18.78 8.28 -14.25
CA GLU A 292 18.15 6.97 -14.00
C GLU A 292 18.87 5.74 -14.54
N ILE A 293 18.53 4.64 -13.87
CA ILE A 293 18.91 3.27 -14.19
C ILE A 293 17.66 2.60 -14.80
N ALA A 294 17.66 2.42 -16.12
CA ALA A 294 16.65 1.61 -16.81
C ALA A 294 17.09 0.14 -16.82
N LEU A 295 16.20 -0.76 -16.39
CA LEU A 295 16.49 -2.18 -16.24
C LEU A 295 15.47 -3.01 -17.00
N SER A 296 15.96 -3.98 -17.78
CA SER A 296 15.08 -4.93 -18.46
C SER A 296 14.30 -5.77 -17.43
N MET A 297 13.03 -6.03 -17.74
CA MET A 297 12.20 -6.93 -16.96
C MET A 297 12.47 -8.42 -17.28
N LYS A 298 13.19 -8.72 -18.37
CA LYS A 298 13.54 -10.08 -18.80
C LYS A 298 14.75 -10.59 -18.02
N LEU A 299 14.49 -11.04 -16.81
CA LEU A 299 15.50 -11.50 -15.86
C LEU A 299 15.41 -13.02 -15.71
N ASP A 300 15.80 -13.74 -16.78
CA ASP A 300 15.67 -15.20 -16.88
C ASP A 300 16.40 -15.95 -15.75
N SER A 301 17.50 -15.39 -15.24
CA SER A 301 18.27 -15.93 -14.12
C SER A 301 17.56 -15.81 -12.76
N LEU A 302 16.57 -14.91 -12.64
CA LEU A 302 15.83 -14.63 -11.41
C LEU A 302 14.40 -15.17 -11.43
N GLN A 303 14.01 -15.89 -12.47
CA GLN A 303 12.66 -16.47 -12.66
C GLN A 303 11.53 -15.44 -12.52
N ILE A 304 11.79 -14.18 -12.90
CA ILE A 304 10.79 -13.12 -12.89
C ILE A 304 9.97 -13.24 -14.18
N SER A 305 8.73 -13.68 -14.04
CA SER A 305 7.81 -13.87 -15.18
C SER A 305 6.90 -12.67 -15.42
N THR A 306 6.65 -11.83 -14.40
CA THR A 306 5.79 -10.64 -14.51
C THR A 306 6.21 -9.55 -13.49
N GLY A 307 6.03 -8.27 -13.83
CA GLY A 307 6.11 -7.14 -12.88
C GLY A 307 4.74 -6.53 -12.59
N SER A 308 3.71 -7.39 -12.49
CA SER A 308 2.34 -6.96 -12.18
C SER A 308 2.19 -6.69 -10.68
N HIS A 309 1.59 -5.55 -10.36
CA HIS A 309 1.31 -5.06 -9.00
C HIS A 309 0.46 -6.02 -8.13
N MET A 310 -0.25 -6.96 -8.74
CA MET A 310 -1.13 -7.94 -8.08
C MET A 310 -0.71 -9.40 -8.26
N SER A 311 0.42 -9.71 -8.93
CA SER A 311 0.67 -11.12 -9.27
C SER A 311 0.99 -11.99 -8.06
N HIS A 312 0.23 -13.08 -7.89
CA HIS A 312 0.47 -14.13 -6.89
C HIS A 312 1.82 -14.86 -7.04
N CYS A 313 2.50 -14.64 -8.17
CA CYS A 313 3.76 -15.29 -8.56
C CYS A 313 4.89 -14.28 -8.85
N SER A 314 4.78 -13.01 -8.46
CA SER A 314 5.90 -12.06 -8.65
C SER A 314 7.03 -12.41 -7.70
N HIS A 315 7.99 -13.15 -8.23
CA HIS A 315 9.39 -13.14 -7.79
C HIS A 315 10.06 -11.78 -8.06
N LEU A 316 9.32 -10.78 -8.57
CA LEU A 316 9.67 -9.37 -8.37
C LEU A 316 9.36 -8.98 -6.93
N ARG A 317 10.11 -9.60 -6.00
CA ARG A 317 10.24 -9.10 -4.64
C ARG A 317 10.76 -7.66 -4.75
N ILE A 318 10.37 -6.79 -3.82
CA ILE A 318 10.99 -5.47 -3.65
C ILE A 318 12.54 -5.60 -3.67
N ALA A 319 13.05 -6.75 -3.22
CA ALA A 319 14.42 -7.24 -3.39
C ALA A 319 15.03 -7.07 -4.78
N THR A 320 14.33 -7.48 -5.84
CA THR A 320 14.85 -7.42 -7.21
C THR A 320 14.88 -5.98 -7.67
N MET A 321 13.85 -5.19 -7.32
CA MET A 321 13.80 -3.78 -7.63
C MET A 321 14.90 -2.98 -6.93
N ALA A 322 15.35 -3.43 -5.75
CA ALA A 322 16.40 -2.81 -4.97
C ALA A 322 17.81 -3.32 -5.28
N LYS A 323 18.00 -4.63 -5.48
CA LYS A 323 19.31 -5.23 -5.81
C LYS A 323 19.83 -4.77 -7.17
N MET A 324 18.94 -4.42 -8.10
CA MET A 324 19.35 -3.92 -9.41
C MET A 324 19.50 -2.41 -9.48
N ALA A 325 18.82 -1.67 -8.60
CA ALA A 325 18.93 -0.22 -8.48
C ALA A 325 20.27 0.25 -7.89
N ASN A 326 21.10 -0.65 -7.34
CA ASN A 326 22.37 -0.31 -6.71
C ASN A 326 22.20 0.86 -5.70
N ILE A 327 21.32 0.66 -4.70
CA ILE A 327 20.97 1.65 -3.64
C ILE A 327 22.20 2.19 -2.88
N GLU A 328 23.41 1.69 -3.14
CA GLU A 328 24.68 2.29 -2.72
C GLU A 328 24.82 3.78 -3.10
N CYS A 329 24.18 4.27 -4.18
CA CYS A 329 24.32 5.67 -4.61
C CYS A 329 23.39 6.67 -3.90
N VAL A 330 22.34 6.22 -3.19
CA VAL A 330 21.38 7.14 -2.53
C VAL A 330 21.90 7.58 -1.15
N THR A 331 22.79 6.79 -0.54
CA THR A 331 23.38 7.04 0.79
C THR A 331 24.74 7.74 0.75
N THR A 332 25.26 8.09 -0.43
CA THR A 332 26.55 8.78 -0.56
C THR A 332 26.34 10.24 -0.95
N ALA A 333 26.28 11.11 0.06
CA ALA A 333 26.65 12.52 -0.03
C ALA A 333 27.62 12.85 1.11
#